data_AF-A0A2K4ZL06-F1
#
_entry.id   AF-A0A2K4ZL06-F1
#
_cell.length_a   1.000
_cell.length_b   1.000
_cell.length_c   1.000
_cell.angle_alpha   90.00
_cell.angle_beta   90.00
_cell.angle_gamma   90.00
#
_symmetry.space_group_name_H-M   'P 1'
#
loop_
_entity.id
_entity.type
_entity.pdbx_description
1 polymer ?
#
loop_
_entity_poly.entity_id
_entity_poly.type
_entity_poly.pdbx_seq_one_letter_code
_entity_poly.pdbx_strand_id
1 'polypeptide(L)'
;MIDLNQFKITPKEISGSIVKNVRARRKEAHLTQEQLSRKSGVSLGSVKRFERTGEISLASLIRISVVLDCQEDFLQLFAKKQYRSIQEIIDEQS
;
A
#
# COMPACT_ATOMS: atom_id res chain seq x y z
N MET A 1 -10.90 -23.43 2.71
CA MET A 1 -10.21 -22.23 2.17
C MET A 1 -11.24 -21.13 2.12
N ILE A 2 -10.98 -19.95 2.71
CA ILE A 2 -11.93 -18.83 2.67
C ILE A 2 -11.95 -18.29 1.24
N ASP A 3 -13.11 -18.25 0.58
CA ASP A 3 -13.24 -17.59 -0.71
C ASP A 3 -13.16 -16.08 -0.51
N LEU A 4 -12.09 -15.48 -0.98
CA LEU A 4 -11.86 -14.05 -0.83
C LEU A 4 -12.74 -13.20 -1.78
N ASN A 5 -13.50 -13.83 -2.68
CA ASN A 5 -14.43 -13.14 -3.58
C ASN A 5 -15.77 -12.79 -2.92
N GLN A 6 -16.05 -13.30 -1.71
CA GLN A 6 -17.28 -12.98 -0.98
C GLN A 6 -17.24 -11.63 -0.24
N PHE A 7 -16.07 -10.98 -0.20
CA PHE A 7 -15.92 -9.68 0.45
C PHE A 7 -16.38 -8.54 -0.47
N LYS A 8 -17.00 -7.51 0.12
CA LYS A 8 -17.47 -6.30 -0.58
C LYS A 8 -16.39 -5.61 -1.42
N ILE A 9 -15.13 -5.71 -1.00
CA ILE A 9 -13.97 -5.26 -1.76
C ILE A 9 -12.99 -6.43 -1.78
N THR A 10 -12.64 -6.88 -2.98
CA THR A 10 -11.78 -8.04 -3.18
C THR A 10 -10.30 -7.69 -2.98
N PRO A 11 -9.44 -8.66 -2.62
CA PRO A 11 -7.99 -8.43 -2.53
C PRO A 11 -7.38 -7.85 -3.81
N LYS A 12 -7.92 -8.25 -4.97
CA LYS A 12 -7.48 -7.76 -6.28
C LYS A 12 -7.80 -6.27 -6.47
N GLU A 13 -8.97 -5.82 -6.03
CA GLU A 13 -9.36 -4.40 -6.08
C GLU A 13 -8.54 -3.54 -5.12
N ILE A 14 -8.25 -4.06 -3.92
CA ILE A 14 -7.35 -3.41 -2.96
C ILE A 14 -5.95 -3.26 -3.58
N SER A 15 -5.38 -4.35 -4.07
CA SER A 15 -4.06 -4.36 -4.72
C SER A 15 -4.01 -3.42 -5.93
N GLY A 16 -5.04 -3.46 -6.79
CA GLY A 16 -5.15 -2.58 -7.95
C GLY A 16 -5.21 -1.10 -7.57
N SER A 17 -5.90 -0.76 -6.48
CA SER A 17 -5.96 0.61 -5.95
C SER A 17 -4.60 1.08 -5.44
N ILE A 18 -3.89 0.23 -4.69
CA ILE A 18 -2.52 0.53 -4.19
C ILE A 18 -1.57 0.75 -5.38
N VAL A 19 -1.58 -0.14 -6.38
CA VAL A 19 -0.75 -0.01 -7.58
C VAL A 19 -1.04 1.29 -8.33
N LYS A 20 -2.32 1.62 -8.52
CA LYS A 20 -2.73 2.87 -9.19
C LYS A 20 -2.20 4.09 -8.44
N ASN A 21 -2.32 4.11 -7.11
CA ASN A 21 -1.86 5.23 -6.27
C ASN A 21 -0.33 5.37 -6.34
N VAL A 22 0.43 4.29 -6.16
CA VAL A 22 1.90 4.35 -6.23
C VAL A 22 2.39 4.78 -7.61
N ARG A 23 1.74 4.31 -8.69
CA ARG A 23 2.05 4.75 -10.06
C ARG A 23 1.77 6.24 -10.28
N ALA A 24 0.70 6.77 -9.69
CA ALA A 24 0.39 8.19 -9.74
C ALA A 24 1.46 9.00 -9.01
N ARG A 25 1.77 8.66 -7.76
CA ARG A 25 2.83 9.30 -6.96
C ARG A 25 4.19 9.29 -7.66
N ARG A 26 4.58 8.18 -8.28
CA ARG A 26 5.82 8.10 -9.07
C ARG A 26 5.84 9.09 -10.23
N LYS A 27 4.72 9.23 -10.95
CA LYS A 27 4.60 10.16 -12.08
C LYS A 27 4.58 11.62 -11.62
N GLU A 28 3.90 11.92 -10.51
CA GLU A 28 3.91 13.24 -9.85
C GLU A 28 5.34 13.64 -9.44
N ALA A 29 6.14 12.68 -8.96
CA ALA A 29 7.56 12.86 -8.69
C ALA A 29 8.46 12.88 -9.95
N HIS A 30 7.88 12.82 -11.15
CA HIS A 30 8.60 12.78 -12.44
C HIS A 30 9.65 11.66 -12.56
N LEU A 31 9.41 10.51 -11.92
CA LEU A 31 10.33 9.37 -11.95
C LEU A 31 9.91 8.32 -12.98
N THR A 32 10.86 7.84 -13.77
CA THR A 32 10.73 6.56 -14.48
C THR A 32 10.78 5.39 -13.49
N GLN A 33 10.35 4.20 -13.92
CA GLN A 33 10.49 2.98 -13.09
C GLN A 33 11.97 2.68 -12.75
N GLU A 34 12.88 2.99 -13.68
CA GLU A 34 14.32 2.80 -13.48
C GLU A 34 14.91 3.79 -12.47
N GLN A 35 14.48 5.05 -12.52
CA GLN A 35 14.86 6.04 -11.51
C GLN A 35 14.29 5.69 -10.13
N LEU A 36 13.03 5.23 -10.05
CA LEU A 36 12.45 4.76 -8.78
C LEU A 36 13.22 3.56 -8.22
N SER A 37 13.56 2.59 -9.09
CA SER A 37 14.38 1.42 -8.73
C SER A 37 15.71 1.85 -8.12
N ARG A 38 16.46 2.74 -8.80
CA ARG A 38 17.73 3.26 -8.29
C ARG A 38 17.58 3.97 -6.95
N LYS A 39 16.62 4.88 -6.83
CA LYS A 39 16.42 5.69 -5.62
C LYS A 39 15.98 4.86 -4.40
N SER A 40 15.16 3.84 -4.62
CA SER A 40 14.62 2.99 -3.53
C SER A 40 15.52 1.80 -3.16
N GLY A 41 16.54 1.51 -3.97
CA GLY A 41 17.34 0.29 -3.83
C GLY A 41 16.54 -1.00 -4.11
N VAL A 42 15.36 -0.89 -4.74
CA VAL A 42 14.54 -2.03 -5.15
C VAL A 42 14.89 -2.38 -6.59
N SER A 43 15.03 -3.67 -6.91
CA SER A 43 15.36 -4.09 -8.28
C SER A 43 14.31 -3.66 -9.31
N LEU A 44 14.74 -3.28 -10.52
CA LEU A 44 13.84 -2.85 -11.59
C LEU A 44 12.79 -3.91 -11.93
N GLY A 45 13.17 -5.19 -11.89
CA GLY A 45 12.24 -6.31 -12.11
C GLY A 45 11.12 -6.34 -11.06
N SER A 46 11.41 -5.99 -9.80
CA SER A 46 10.40 -5.92 -8.74
C SER A 46 9.50 -4.69 -8.89
N VAL A 47 10.05 -3.53 -9.25
CA VAL A 47 9.24 -2.32 -9.56
C VAL A 47 8.29 -2.59 -10.73
N LYS A 48 8.78 -3.21 -11.81
CA LYS A 48 7.96 -3.56 -12.98
C LYS A 48 6.86 -4.57 -12.65
N ARG A 49 7.20 -5.62 -11.89
CA ARG A 49 6.23 -6.63 -11.45
C ARG A 49 5.16 -5.99 -10.58
N PHE A 50 5.55 -5.21 -9.58
CA PHE A 50 4.61 -4.48 -8.72
C PHE A 50 3.65 -3.60 -9.53
N GLU A 51 4.16 -2.75 -10.42
CA GLU A 51 3.28 -1.84 -11.19
C GLU A 51 2.39 -2.55 -12.23
N ARG A 52 2.68 -3.81 -12.55
CA ARG A 52 1.92 -4.63 -13.50
C ARG A 52 0.91 -5.54 -12.80
N THR A 53 1.30 -6.21 -11.72
CA THR A 53 0.53 -7.28 -11.07
C THR A 53 0.16 -6.98 -9.63
N GLY A 54 0.79 -5.99 -8.99
CA GLY A 54 0.66 -5.69 -7.57
C GLY A 54 1.54 -6.54 -6.66
N GLU A 55 2.31 -7.47 -7.21
CA GLU A 55 3.16 -8.36 -6.43
C GLU A 55 4.49 -7.70 -6.06
N ILE A 56 4.75 -7.58 -4.75
CA ILE A 56 5.99 -7.05 -4.18
C ILE A 56 6.12 -7.54 -2.73
N SER A 57 7.34 -7.55 -2.17
CA SER A 57 7.51 -7.69 -0.73
C SER A 57 7.15 -6.39 0.00
N LEU A 58 6.64 -6.50 1.23
CA LEU A 58 6.35 -5.34 2.07
C LEU A 58 7.58 -4.44 2.25
N ALA A 59 8.75 -5.02 2.51
CA ALA A 59 9.99 -4.27 2.70
C ALA A 59 10.35 -3.41 1.47
N SER A 60 10.19 -3.95 0.25
CA SER A 60 10.44 -3.20 -0.97
C SER A 60 9.39 -2.10 -1.19
N LEU A 61 8.13 -2.36 -0.83
CA LEU A 61 7.08 -1.36 -0.94
C LEU A 61 7.28 -0.19 0.05
N ILE A 62 7.72 -0.46 1.27
CA ILE A 62 8.10 0.57 2.26
C ILE A 62 9.27 1.42 1.74
N ARG A 63 10.29 0.81 1.12
CA ARG A 63 11.38 1.59 0.51
C ARG A 63 10.89 2.50 -0.62
N ILE A 64 9.96 2.01 -1.44
CA ILE A 64 9.31 2.82 -2.48
C ILE A 64 8.51 3.96 -1.85
N SER A 65 7.75 3.70 -0.76
CA SER A 65 6.94 4.74 -0.12
C SER A 65 7.81 5.86 0.43
N VAL A 66 8.96 5.57 1.05
CA VAL A 66 9.91 6.58 1.52
C VAL A 66 10.42 7.46 0.37
N VAL A 67 10.76 6.86 -0.79
CA VAL A 67 11.22 7.64 -1.96
C VAL A 67 10.13 8.53 -2.56
N LEU A 68 8.87 8.14 -2.38
CA LEU A 68 7.71 8.89 -2.87
C LEU A 68 7.08 9.78 -1.79
N ASP A 69 7.74 9.96 -0.64
CA ASP A 69 7.26 10.73 0.51
C ASP A 69 5.87 10.27 1.02
N CYS A 70 5.64 8.96 0.98
CA CYS A 70 4.38 8.29 1.38
C CYS A 70 4.59 7.35 2.59
N GLN A 71 5.65 7.54 3.38
CA GLN A 71 5.94 6.71 4.56
C GLN A 71 4.84 6.80 5.62
N GLU A 72 4.21 7.97 5.77
CA GLU A 72 3.14 8.18 6.76
C GLU A 72 1.91 7.31 6.44
N ASP A 73 1.57 7.13 5.16
CA ASP A 73 0.48 6.23 4.74
C ASP A 73 0.66 4.80 5.29
N PHE A 74 1.92 4.33 5.35
CA PHE A 74 2.24 3.00 5.88
C PHE A 74 2.17 2.94 7.41
N LEU A 75 2.50 4.03 8.11
CA LEU A 75 2.34 4.12 9.56
C LEU A 75 0.86 4.12 9.96
N GLN A 76 -0.02 4.62 9.09
CA GLN A 76 -1.47 4.63 9.30
C GLN A 76 -2.16 3.31 8.92
N LEU A 77 -1.49 2.37 8.26
CA LEU A 77 -2.06 1.06 7.93
C LEU A 77 -2.43 0.30 9.21
N PHE A 78 -3.73 0.05 9.38
CA PHE A 78 -4.30 -0.62 10.55
C PHE A 78 -4.10 0.12 11.90
N ALA A 79 -3.67 1.39 11.87
CA ALA A 79 -3.46 2.17 13.10
C ALA A 79 -4.77 2.60 13.78
N LYS A 80 -5.85 2.76 13.00
CA LYS A 80 -7.16 3.17 13.52
C LYS A 80 -7.85 2.02 14.25
N LYS A 81 -8.26 2.27 15.50
CA LYS A 81 -9.10 1.36 16.28
C LYS A 81 -10.39 1.02 15.52
N GLN A 82 -10.70 -0.27 15.48
CA GLN A 82 -11.91 -0.80 14.87
C GLN A 82 -12.91 -1.07 16.00
N TYR A 83 -13.75 -0.08 16.32
CA TYR A 83 -14.84 -0.29 17.26
C TYR A 83 -15.92 -1.16 16.61
N ARG A 84 -16.32 -2.21 17.30
CA ARG A 84 -17.38 -3.13 16.86
C ARG A 84 -18.73 -2.79 17.47
N SER A 85 -18.76 -1.93 18.50
CA SER A 85 -20.00 -1.46 19.13
C SER A 85 -19.84 -0.07 19.73
N ILE A 86 -20.97 0.57 20.02
CA ILE A 86 -21.01 1.83 20.78
C ILE A 86 -20.45 1.64 22.20
N GLN A 87 -20.67 0.47 22.80
CA GLN A 87 -20.19 0.17 24.15
C GLN A 87 -18.66 0.22 24.24
N GLU A 88 -17.94 -0.30 23.24
CA GLU A 88 -16.47 -0.23 23.19
C GLU A 88 -15.94 1.21 23.16
N ILE A 89 -16.72 2.15 22.62
CA ILE A 89 -16.36 3.58 22.61
C ILE A 89 -16.58 4.18 24.01
N ILE A 90 -17.69 3.83 24.66
CA ILE A 90 -18.05 4.32 26.01
C ILE A 90 -17.01 3.85 27.03
N ASP A 91 -16.61 2.57 26.95
CA ASP A 91 -15.65 1.95 27.89
C ASP A 91 -14.24 2.54 27.77
N GLU A 92 -13.84 3.09 26.61
CA GLU A 92 -12.53 3.72 26.41
C GLU A 92 -12.45 5.16 26.97
N GLN A 93 -13.59 5.85 27.07
CA GLN A 93 -13.66 7.25 27.55
C GLN A 93 -13.84 7.35 29.07
N SER A 94 -13.97 6.21 29.76
CA SER A 94 -14.13 6.09 31.21
C SER A 94 -12.80 5.81 31.90
#